data_AF-A0A2T5YED2-F1
#
_entry.id   AF-A0A2T5YED2-F1
#
_cell.length_a   1.000
_cell.length_b   1.000
_cell.length_c   1.000
_cell.angle_alpha   90.00
_cell.angle_beta   90.00
_cell.angle_gamma   90.00
#
_symmetry.space_group_name_H-M   'P 1'
#
loop_
_entity.id
_entity.type
_entity.pdbx_description
1 polymer ?
#
loop_
_entity_poly.entity_id
_entity_poly.type
_entity_poly.pdbx_seq_one_letter_code
_entity_poly.pdbx_strand_id
1 'polypeptide(L)'
;MDKRVKFDFGIYFTNGGSIKGEDFRLDILGDDIPDKELSDFIVEDLRLLMVGETKILNKEILTEPHKRKPINEKIGNGVFIDLSHTIEHGLVTYKGLPAPLICDYLGRENSKQYYTEGTEFHIGKTEMVTNTGTYIDCPFHKFENGKDLSEVGLDCFTDLNAIVIRVPYSETLEITEEHFKNHEIRNRAVLIHTGWDSNWNTEKYYENHPYLTEGAAKF
;
A
#
# COMPACT_ATOMS: atom_id res chain seq x y z
N MET A 1 7.36 28.97 4.93
CA MET A 1 8.27 29.43 6.00
C MET A 1 7.98 28.47 7.11
N ASP A 2 8.95 27.62 7.37
CA ASP A 2 8.68 26.33 7.96
C ASP A 2 9.09 26.40 9.42
N LYS A 3 8.10 26.46 10.30
CA LYS A 3 8.28 26.66 11.73
C LYS A 3 8.12 25.34 12.46
N ARG A 4 8.95 25.17 13.49
CA ARG A 4 8.89 24.03 14.41
C ARG A 4 8.76 24.55 15.82
N VAL A 5 8.17 23.74 16.68
CA VAL A 5 8.16 23.98 18.11
C VAL A 5 9.08 22.97 18.78
N LYS A 6 10.00 23.45 19.60
CA LYS A 6 10.85 22.67 20.49
C LYS A 6 10.30 22.80 21.90
N PHE A 7 10.08 21.70 22.60
CA PHE A 7 9.51 21.73 23.94
C PHE A 7 9.82 20.44 24.71
N ASP A 8 9.73 20.54 26.02
CA ASP A 8 9.76 19.39 26.93
C ASP A 8 8.33 19.01 27.30
N PHE A 9 8.10 17.74 27.59
CA PHE A 9 6.78 17.30 28.02
C PHE A 9 6.83 16.27 29.15
N GLY A 10 5.76 16.24 29.94
CA GLY A 10 5.48 15.20 30.92
C GLY A 10 4.02 14.75 30.79
N ILE A 11 3.81 13.44 30.63
CA ILE A 11 2.49 12.80 30.57
C ILE A 11 2.39 11.85 31.75
N TYR A 12 1.38 12.06 32.61
CA TYR A 12 1.17 11.28 33.82
C TYR A 12 -0.08 10.41 33.65
N PHE A 13 0.02 9.12 33.96
CA PHE A 13 -1.09 8.19 33.73
C PHE A 13 -1.96 8.01 34.98
N THR A 14 -3.26 7.86 34.75
CA THR A 14 -4.27 7.65 35.81
C THR A 14 -4.10 6.32 36.55
N ASN A 15 -3.46 5.33 35.92
CA ASN A 15 -3.10 4.04 36.53
C ASN A 15 -1.69 4.04 37.16
N GLY A 16 -1.03 5.20 37.24
CA GLY A 16 0.32 5.36 37.77
C GLY A 16 1.41 5.30 36.71
N GLY A 17 2.55 5.94 37.00
CA GLY A 17 3.67 6.10 36.07
C GLY A 17 3.60 7.39 35.24
N SER A 18 4.66 7.66 34.48
CA SER A 18 4.73 8.83 33.59
C SER A 18 5.72 8.64 32.45
N ILE A 19 5.49 9.32 31.32
CA ILE A 19 6.48 9.50 30.24
C ILE A 19 6.94 10.96 30.25
N LYS A 20 8.23 11.17 30.03
CA LYS A 20 8.81 12.51 29.86
C LYS A 20 9.71 12.54 28.63
N GLY A 21 9.76 13.69 27.96
CA GLY A 21 10.66 13.96 26.86
C GLY A 21 11.26 15.37 26.97
N GLU A 22 12.49 15.51 26.46
CA GLU A 22 13.26 16.77 26.47
C GLU A 22 13.64 17.16 25.04
N ASP A 23 13.65 18.46 24.76
CA ASP A 23 13.96 19.05 23.45
C ASP A 23 13.19 18.42 22.26
N PHE A 24 11.96 17.97 22.51
CA PHE A 24 11.12 17.33 21.51
C PHE A 24 10.71 18.34 20.44
N ARG A 25 10.75 17.94 19.15
CA ARG A 25 10.50 18.86 18.03
C ARG A 25 9.33 18.43 17.17
N LEU A 26 8.34 19.30 17.02
CA LEU A 26 7.19 19.10 16.13
C LEU A 26 7.10 20.20 15.08
N ASP A 27 6.67 19.83 13.88
CA ASP A 27 6.37 20.80 12.82
C ASP A 27 5.00 21.44 13.10
N ILE A 28 4.88 22.75 12.92
CA ILE A 28 3.64 23.48 13.19
C ILE A 28 3.21 24.31 11.99
N LEU A 29 1.90 24.44 11.81
CA LEU A 29 1.32 25.35 10.84
C LEU A 29 1.08 26.71 11.50
N GLY A 30 1.74 27.74 11.00
CA GLY A 30 1.65 29.09 11.54
C GLY A 30 2.78 29.43 12.51
N ASP A 31 2.55 30.46 13.33
CA ASP A 31 3.60 31.09 14.13
C ASP A 31 3.68 30.58 15.58
N ASP A 32 2.67 29.84 16.04
CA ASP A 32 2.55 29.29 17.39
C ASP A 32 1.53 28.13 17.42
N ILE A 33 1.52 27.35 18.50
CA ILE A 33 0.60 26.24 18.74
C ILE A 33 0.27 26.10 20.24
N PRO A 34 -0.99 25.98 20.69
CA PRO A 34 -1.32 25.83 22.10
C PRO A 34 -0.73 24.57 22.76
N ASP A 35 -0.35 24.66 24.05
CA ASP A 35 0.22 23.53 24.81
C ASP A 35 -0.71 22.31 24.89
N LYS A 36 -2.03 22.56 24.92
CA LYS A 36 -3.02 21.49 24.87
C LYS A 36 -2.94 20.72 23.54
N GLU A 37 -2.81 21.43 22.43
CA GLU A 37 -2.73 20.82 21.10
C GLU A 37 -1.43 20.01 20.94
N LEU A 38 -0.31 20.47 21.52
CA LEU A 38 0.92 19.69 21.60
C LEU A 38 0.78 18.42 22.43
N SER A 39 0.10 18.51 23.57
CA SER A 39 -0.17 17.36 24.42
C SER A 39 -1.05 16.34 23.69
N ASP A 40 -2.13 16.81 23.07
CA ASP A 40 -3.07 15.98 22.32
C ASP A 40 -2.35 15.26 21.15
N PHE A 41 -1.48 15.98 20.42
CA PHE A 41 -0.67 15.40 19.33
C PHE A 41 0.21 14.25 19.81
N ILE A 42 0.96 14.42 20.92
CA ILE A 42 1.83 13.37 21.44
C ILE A 42 1.01 12.16 21.90
N VAL A 43 -0.11 12.39 22.56
CA VAL A 43 -0.99 11.32 23.05
C VAL A 43 -1.57 10.51 21.90
N GLU A 44 -2.02 11.18 20.84
CA GLU A 44 -2.58 10.54 19.65
C GLU A 44 -1.53 9.77 18.86
N ASP A 45 -0.39 10.40 18.55
CA ASP A 45 0.67 9.81 17.73
C ASP A 45 1.32 8.59 18.41
N LEU A 46 1.56 8.66 19.72
CA LEU A 46 2.08 7.54 20.51
C LEU A 46 0.99 6.56 20.98
N ARG A 47 -0.29 6.83 20.64
CA ARG A 47 -1.47 6.02 21.02
C ARG A 47 -1.53 5.70 22.51
N LEU A 48 -1.25 6.70 23.34
CA LEU A 48 -1.18 6.54 24.79
C LEU A 48 -2.59 6.41 25.38
N LEU A 49 -2.78 5.41 26.24
CA LEU A 49 -4.04 5.16 26.94
C LEU A 49 -3.94 5.60 28.41
N MET A 50 -5.08 5.85 29.05
CA MET A 50 -5.18 6.22 30.47
C MET A 50 -4.42 7.50 30.86
N VAL A 51 -4.23 8.42 29.91
CA VAL A 51 -3.57 9.71 30.13
C VAL A 51 -4.38 10.56 31.13
N GLY A 52 -3.68 11.05 32.15
CA GLY A 52 -4.19 12.01 33.13
C GLY A 52 -3.67 13.41 32.84
N GLU A 53 -2.85 13.96 33.75
CA GLU A 53 -2.26 15.29 33.59
C GLU A 53 -1.17 15.30 32.51
N THR A 54 -1.17 16.34 31.67
CA THR A 54 -0.09 16.63 30.73
C THR A 54 0.54 17.99 31.04
N LYS A 55 1.85 18.10 30.86
CA LYS A 55 2.62 19.34 31.02
C LYS A 55 3.49 19.55 29.81
N ILE A 56 3.41 20.74 29.23
CA ILE A 56 4.36 21.26 28.25
C ILE A 56 5.25 22.27 28.96
N LEU A 57 6.55 22.19 28.73
CA LEU A 57 7.56 23.02 29.37
C LEU A 57 8.56 23.49 28.31
N ASN A 58 9.27 24.59 28.59
CA ASN A 58 10.41 25.07 27.78
C ASN A 58 10.09 25.20 26.27
N LYS A 59 8.86 25.60 25.95
CA LYS A 59 8.38 25.72 24.58
C LYS A 59 9.05 26.90 23.86
N GLU A 60 9.62 26.63 22.69
CA GLU A 60 10.33 27.58 21.84
C GLU A 60 9.94 27.37 20.36
N ILE A 61 9.67 28.46 19.63
CA ILE A 61 9.41 28.40 18.18
C ILE A 61 10.71 28.61 17.41
N LEU A 62 11.09 27.61 16.62
CA LEU A 62 12.27 27.59 15.76
C LEU A 62 11.87 27.88 14.31
N THR A 63 12.70 28.65 13.62
CA THR A 63 12.60 28.83 12.16
C THR A 63 13.81 28.15 11.51
N GLU A 64 13.64 26.91 11.04
CA GLU A 64 14.70 26.11 10.42
C GLU A 64 14.19 25.40 9.15
N PRO A 65 14.99 25.31 8.06
CA PRO A 65 14.59 24.60 6.85
C PRO A 65 14.41 23.10 7.13
N HIS A 66 13.30 22.53 6.66
CA HIS A 66 12.91 21.14 6.91
C HIS A 66 13.93 20.10 6.42
N LYS A 67 14.09 19.01 7.18
CA LYS A 67 14.72 17.75 6.70
C LYS A 67 13.69 16.73 6.18
N ARG A 68 12.39 16.90 6.45
CA ARG A 68 11.29 16.03 5.99
C ARG A 68 10.05 16.86 5.64
N LYS A 69 9.31 16.45 4.60
CA LYS A 69 8.03 17.06 4.21
C LYS A 69 6.94 16.76 5.25
N PRO A 70 6.02 17.69 5.55
CA PRO A 70 4.97 17.48 6.54
C PRO A 70 3.99 16.37 6.12
N ILE A 71 3.53 15.56 7.09
CA ILE A 71 2.51 14.51 6.91
C ILE A 71 1.14 15.10 6.52
N ASN A 72 0.89 16.37 6.84
CA ASN A 72 -0.38 17.08 6.64
C ASN A 72 -0.34 18.12 5.51
N GLU A 73 0.44 17.91 4.44
CA GLU A 73 -0.03 18.46 3.16
C GLU A 73 -1.41 17.84 2.92
N LYS A 74 -2.45 18.68 2.75
CA LYS A 74 -3.74 18.23 2.22
C LYS A 74 -3.40 17.26 1.09
N ILE A 75 -3.76 15.99 1.25
CA ILE A 75 -3.67 14.99 0.18
C ILE A 75 -4.58 15.56 -0.91
N GLY A 76 -4.02 16.39 -1.80
CA GLY A 76 -4.74 16.88 -2.96
C GLY A 76 -5.30 15.66 -3.64
N ASN A 77 -6.61 15.64 -3.92
CA ASN A 77 -7.39 14.51 -4.44
C ASN A 77 -6.50 13.30 -4.72
N GLY A 78 -6.40 12.38 -3.75
CA GLY A 78 -5.39 11.33 -3.75
C GLY A 78 -5.18 10.77 -5.15
N VAL A 79 -3.98 10.91 -5.68
CA VAL A 79 -3.66 10.45 -7.03
C VAL A 79 -3.72 8.93 -6.98
N PHE A 80 -4.70 8.34 -7.64
CA PHE A 80 -4.73 6.91 -7.87
C PHE A 80 -3.69 6.55 -8.93
N ILE A 81 -2.83 5.60 -8.60
CA ILE A 81 -1.82 5.04 -9.50
C ILE A 81 -2.27 3.62 -9.83
N ASP A 82 -2.50 3.35 -11.11
CA ASP A 82 -2.80 2.01 -11.58
C ASP A 82 -1.51 1.17 -11.62
N LEU A 83 -1.52 0.03 -10.93
CA LEU A 83 -0.42 -0.93 -10.87
C LEU A 83 -0.74 -2.20 -11.69
N SER A 84 -1.73 -2.13 -12.58
CA SER A 84 -2.24 -3.26 -13.34
C SER A 84 -1.67 -3.32 -14.75
N HIS A 85 -1.35 -4.52 -15.22
CA HIS A 85 -1.14 -4.74 -16.65
C HIS A 85 -2.48 -4.90 -17.37
N THR A 86 -2.62 -4.28 -18.55
CA THR A 86 -3.79 -4.48 -19.41
C THR A 86 -3.81 -5.90 -19.96
N ILE A 87 -4.96 -6.57 -19.87
CA ILE A 87 -5.21 -7.90 -20.42
C ILE A 87 -6.01 -7.74 -21.72
N GLU A 88 -5.54 -8.39 -22.78
CA GLU A 88 -6.19 -8.39 -24.10
C GLU A 88 -6.37 -9.81 -24.64
N HIS A 89 -7.22 -9.95 -25.65
CA HIS A 89 -7.46 -11.24 -26.29
C HIS A 89 -6.15 -11.83 -26.84
N GLY A 90 -5.86 -13.09 -26.50
CA GLY A 90 -4.68 -13.79 -26.97
C GLY A 90 -3.39 -13.44 -26.23
N LEU A 91 -3.43 -12.57 -25.21
CA LEU A 91 -2.27 -12.24 -24.40
C LEU A 91 -1.82 -13.47 -23.59
N VAL A 92 -0.65 -14.01 -23.92
CA VAL A 92 -0.04 -15.07 -23.13
C VAL A 92 0.61 -14.43 -21.91
N THR A 93 0.25 -14.87 -20.70
CA THR A 93 0.85 -14.38 -19.45
C THR A 93 1.63 -15.46 -18.69
N TYR A 94 1.56 -16.71 -19.16
CA TYR A 94 2.34 -17.83 -18.64
C TYR A 94 2.51 -18.88 -19.74
N LYS A 95 3.74 -19.34 -19.97
CA LYS A 95 4.03 -20.33 -21.01
C LYS A 95 3.33 -21.66 -20.69
N GLY A 96 2.49 -22.14 -21.60
CA GLY A 96 1.76 -23.40 -21.48
C GLY A 96 0.35 -23.31 -20.89
N LEU A 97 -0.09 -22.11 -20.46
CA LEU A 97 -1.49 -21.88 -20.09
C LEU A 97 -2.30 -21.29 -21.26
N PRO A 98 -3.62 -21.53 -21.32
CA PRO A 98 -4.48 -20.89 -22.31
C PRO A 98 -4.43 -19.36 -22.21
N ALA A 99 -4.34 -18.69 -23.36
CA ALA A 99 -4.47 -17.24 -23.42
C ALA A 99 -5.95 -16.83 -23.25
N PRO A 100 -6.24 -15.61 -22.75
CA PRO A 100 -7.60 -15.10 -22.62
C PRO A 100 -8.35 -15.05 -23.94
N LEU A 101 -9.58 -15.54 -23.94
CA LEU A 101 -10.57 -15.29 -24.99
C LEU A 101 -11.45 -14.13 -24.53
N ILE A 102 -11.32 -12.98 -25.20
CA ILE A 102 -12.18 -11.80 -24.97
C ILE A 102 -12.88 -11.51 -26.29
N CYS A 103 -14.19 -11.69 -26.32
CA CYS A 103 -14.99 -11.55 -27.54
C CYS A 103 -16.44 -11.15 -27.23
N ASP A 104 -17.24 -10.95 -28.28
CA ASP A 104 -18.66 -10.67 -28.13
C ASP A 104 -19.43 -11.97 -27.86
N TYR A 105 -20.17 -12.02 -26.76
CA TYR A 105 -21.27 -12.99 -26.61
C TYR A 105 -22.46 -12.55 -27.45
N LEU A 106 -22.82 -11.26 -27.37
CA LEU A 106 -23.82 -10.61 -28.19
C LEU A 106 -23.31 -9.23 -28.63
N GLY A 107 -22.98 -9.09 -29.91
CA GLY A 107 -22.59 -7.81 -30.50
C GLY A 107 -23.77 -6.84 -30.62
N ARG A 108 -23.48 -5.53 -30.66
CA ARG A 108 -24.52 -4.47 -30.75
C ARG A 108 -25.47 -4.66 -31.91
N GLU A 109 -24.92 -4.94 -33.09
CA GLU A 109 -25.72 -5.17 -34.30
C GLU A 109 -26.66 -6.38 -34.15
N ASN A 110 -26.14 -7.48 -33.62
CA ASN A 110 -26.92 -8.69 -33.38
C ASN A 110 -27.97 -8.49 -32.27
N SER A 111 -27.82 -7.51 -31.37
CA SER A 111 -28.81 -7.25 -30.33
C SER A 111 -30.13 -6.71 -30.88
N LYS A 112 -30.11 -6.00 -32.03
CA LYS A 112 -31.31 -5.38 -32.64
C LYS A 112 -32.44 -6.36 -32.93
N GLN A 113 -32.12 -7.64 -33.18
CA GLN A 113 -33.15 -8.66 -33.43
C GLN A 113 -33.97 -9.02 -32.18
N TYR A 114 -33.49 -8.68 -30.98
CA TYR A 114 -34.12 -9.00 -29.70
C TYR A 114 -34.86 -7.81 -29.08
N TYR A 115 -34.62 -6.60 -29.57
CA TYR A 115 -35.11 -5.36 -28.95
C TYR A 115 -35.81 -4.46 -29.96
N THR A 116 -36.61 -3.52 -29.44
CA THR A 116 -37.27 -2.51 -30.26
C THR A 116 -36.26 -1.54 -30.86
N GLU A 117 -36.62 -0.92 -31.99
CA GLU A 117 -35.81 0.10 -32.65
C GLU A 117 -35.36 1.20 -31.68
N GLY A 118 -34.09 1.59 -31.78
CA GLY A 118 -33.45 2.54 -30.86
C GLY A 118 -32.93 1.93 -29.55
N THR A 119 -33.10 0.62 -29.33
CA THR A 119 -32.58 -0.09 -28.15
C THR A 119 -31.57 -1.17 -28.57
N GLU A 120 -30.31 -1.00 -28.18
CA GLU A 120 -29.21 -1.90 -28.55
C GLU A 120 -28.29 -2.16 -27.35
N PHE A 121 -27.76 -3.37 -27.24
CA PHE A 121 -26.89 -3.80 -26.14
C PHE A 121 -25.65 -4.51 -26.67
N HIS A 122 -24.56 -4.45 -25.90
CA HIS A 122 -23.36 -5.25 -26.11
C HIS A 122 -23.13 -6.12 -24.89
N ILE A 123 -22.87 -7.40 -25.10
CA ILE A 123 -22.53 -8.35 -24.05
C ILE A 123 -21.20 -8.99 -24.43
N GLY A 124 -20.14 -8.67 -23.67
CA GLY A 124 -18.85 -9.33 -23.80
C GLY A 124 -18.83 -10.71 -23.13
N LYS A 125 -18.01 -11.61 -23.66
CA LYS A 125 -17.57 -12.85 -23.03
C LYS A 125 -16.07 -12.74 -22.75
N THR A 126 -15.69 -13.11 -21.53
CA THR A 126 -14.29 -13.32 -21.15
C THR A 126 -14.13 -14.74 -20.61
N GLU A 127 -13.14 -15.46 -21.13
CA GLU A 127 -12.73 -16.77 -20.66
C GLU A 127 -11.22 -16.74 -20.47
N MET A 128 -10.75 -16.99 -19.25
CA MET A 128 -9.34 -16.86 -18.88
C MET A 128 -9.04 -17.72 -17.66
N VAL A 129 -7.75 -18.05 -17.50
CA VAL A 129 -7.25 -18.58 -16.22
C VAL A 129 -7.17 -17.42 -15.22
N THR A 130 -7.40 -17.70 -13.94
CA THR A 130 -7.39 -16.67 -12.88
C THR A 130 -6.02 -16.04 -12.67
N ASN A 131 -4.94 -16.82 -12.90
CA ASN A 131 -3.55 -16.39 -12.79
C ASN A 131 -3.06 -15.71 -14.09
N THR A 132 -3.77 -14.68 -14.54
CA THR A 132 -3.45 -13.92 -15.76
C THR A 132 -3.30 -12.43 -15.42
N GLY A 133 -2.21 -11.80 -15.90
CA GLY A 133 -1.97 -10.37 -15.70
C GLY A 133 -1.57 -10.04 -14.26
N THR A 134 -2.11 -8.94 -13.73
CA THR A 134 -2.03 -8.59 -12.30
C THR A 134 -3.13 -9.34 -11.56
N TYR A 135 -2.77 -10.31 -10.72
CA TYR A 135 -3.71 -11.18 -10.01
C TYR A 135 -3.30 -11.36 -8.54
N ILE A 136 -4.14 -12.07 -7.78
CA ILE A 136 -3.90 -12.42 -6.38
C ILE A 136 -4.04 -13.94 -6.22
N ASP A 137 -3.12 -14.55 -5.48
CA ASP A 137 -3.27 -15.92 -4.99
C ASP A 137 -3.83 -15.94 -3.58
N CYS A 138 -4.85 -16.78 -3.36
CA CYS A 138 -5.37 -17.12 -2.05
C CYS A 138 -4.76 -18.46 -1.57
N PRO A 139 -4.78 -18.77 -0.26
CA PRO A 139 -4.21 -20.00 0.28
C PRO A 139 -4.64 -21.28 -0.47
N PHE A 140 -5.89 -21.36 -0.91
CA PHE A 140 -6.42 -22.48 -1.69
C PHE A 140 -5.60 -22.83 -2.94
N HIS A 141 -4.96 -21.85 -3.58
CA HIS A 141 -4.15 -22.06 -4.78
C HIS A 141 -3.04 -23.11 -4.56
N LYS A 142 -2.46 -23.14 -3.35
CA LYS A 142 -1.39 -24.08 -2.99
C LYS A 142 -1.81 -25.13 -1.97
N PHE A 143 -2.72 -24.78 -1.06
CA PHE A 143 -3.13 -25.62 0.06
C PHE A 143 -4.58 -26.02 -0.13
N GLU A 144 -4.84 -27.30 -0.37
CA GLU A 144 -6.19 -27.85 -0.67
C GLU A 144 -7.27 -27.44 0.35
N ASN A 145 -6.90 -27.28 1.62
CA ASN A 145 -7.83 -26.86 2.68
C ASN A 145 -7.67 -25.38 3.08
N GLY A 146 -6.96 -24.60 2.27
CA GLY A 146 -6.80 -23.17 2.45
C GLY A 146 -8.05 -22.40 2.01
N LYS A 147 -8.24 -21.19 2.53
CA LYS A 147 -9.33 -20.30 2.13
C LYS A 147 -9.22 -19.93 0.65
N ASP A 148 -10.35 -19.95 -0.06
CA ASP A 148 -10.45 -19.43 -1.41
C ASP A 148 -10.79 -17.92 -1.44
N LEU A 149 -10.86 -17.33 -2.64
CA LEU A 149 -11.12 -15.90 -2.82
C LEU A 149 -12.46 -15.44 -2.21
N SER A 150 -13.46 -16.31 -2.14
CA SER A 150 -14.76 -16.00 -1.55
C SER A 150 -14.74 -16.02 -0.01
N GLU A 151 -13.71 -16.64 0.59
CA GLU A 151 -13.58 -16.82 2.04
C GLU A 151 -12.57 -15.86 2.70
N VAL A 152 -11.71 -15.22 1.91
CA VAL A 152 -10.77 -14.20 2.41
C VAL A 152 -11.49 -12.85 2.54
N GLY A 153 -11.40 -12.24 3.72
CA GLY A 153 -12.06 -10.97 4.03
C GLY A 153 -11.46 -9.77 3.28
N LEU A 154 -12.29 -8.76 3.01
CA LEU A 154 -11.87 -7.53 2.31
C LEU A 154 -10.79 -6.74 3.07
N ASP A 155 -10.72 -6.87 4.39
CA ASP A 155 -9.68 -6.31 5.24
C ASP A 155 -8.27 -6.78 4.87
N CYS A 156 -8.14 -7.88 4.13
CA CYS A 156 -6.88 -8.38 3.58
C CYS A 156 -6.49 -7.74 2.23
N PHE A 157 -7.35 -6.89 1.64
CA PHE A 157 -7.15 -6.35 0.28
C PHE A 157 -7.31 -4.84 0.17
N THR A 158 -8.08 -4.23 1.06
CA THR A 158 -8.47 -2.82 0.95
C THR A 158 -7.90 -1.98 2.09
N ASP A 159 -7.58 -0.72 1.81
CA ASP A 159 -7.12 0.27 2.81
C ASP A 159 -5.93 -0.22 3.66
N LEU A 160 -5.05 -1.01 3.04
CA LEU A 160 -3.86 -1.53 3.69
C LEU A 160 -2.79 -0.45 3.77
N ASN A 161 -2.21 -0.28 4.95
CA ASN A 161 -0.96 0.46 5.08
C ASN A 161 0.13 -0.26 4.27
N ALA A 162 0.56 0.34 3.17
CA ALA A 162 1.56 -0.26 2.30
C ALA A 162 2.95 0.34 2.52
N ILE A 163 3.99 -0.45 2.26
CA ILE A 163 5.38 0.01 2.12
C ILE A 163 5.94 -0.50 0.81
N VAL A 164 6.67 0.35 0.09
CA VAL A 164 7.41 -0.04 -1.11
C VAL A 164 8.88 -0.24 -0.74
N ILE A 165 9.38 -1.46 -0.94
CA ILE A 165 10.79 -1.79 -0.80
C ILE A 165 11.35 -2.00 -2.21
N ARG A 166 12.39 -1.24 -2.57
CA ARG A 166 12.99 -1.29 -3.92
C ARG A 166 14.17 -2.24 -3.90
N VAL A 167 14.12 -3.28 -4.73
CA VAL A 167 15.19 -4.28 -4.90
C VAL A 167 15.39 -4.48 -6.40
N PRO A 168 16.13 -3.58 -7.09
CA PRO A 168 16.24 -3.59 -8.54
C PRO A 168 16.80 -4.92 -9.06
N TYR A 169 16.14 -5.53 -10.06
CA TYR A 169 16.59 -6.79 -10.64
C TYR A 169 17.97 -6.70 -11.30
N SER A 170 18.42 -5.47 -11.62
CA SER A 170 19.76 -5.20 -12.14
C SER A 170 20.87 -5.41 -11.10
N GLU A 171 20.52 -5.42 -9.82
CA GLU A 171 21.46 -5.64 -8.70
C GLU A 171 21.42 -7.09 -8.23
N THR A 172 20.22 -7.66 -8.07
CA THR A 172 20.03 -9.05 -7.64
C THR A 172 18.70 -9.61 -8.14
N LEU A 173 18.66 -10.92 -8.42
CA LEU A 173 17.41 -11.66 -8.61
C LEU A 173 16.91 -12.28 -7.29
N GLU A 174 17.79 -12.48 -6.33
CA GLU A 174 17.48 -13.12 -5.06
C GLU A 174 17.11 -12.07 -4.01
N ILE A 175 15.88 -12.11 -3.54
CA ILE A 175 15.35 -11.19 -2.52
C ILE A 175 15.33 -11.93 -1.17
N THR A 176 16.32 -11.61 -0.35
CA THR A 176 16.56 -12.18 1.00
C THR A 176 16.06 -11.28 2.12
N GLU A 177 16.03 -11.80 3.35
CA GLU A 177 15.69 -11.10 4.60
C GLU A 177 16.49 -9.79 4.82
N GLU A 178 17.72 -9.70 4.29
CA GLU A 178 18.55 -8.51 4.41
C GLU A 178 17.88 -7.27 3.79
N HIS A 179 17.09 -7.44 2.72
CA HIS A 179 16.39 -6.35 2.05
C HIS A 179 15.22 -5.79 2.88
N PHE A 180 14.77 -6.50 3.90
CA PHE A 180 13.68 -6.09 4.78
C PHE A 180 14.19 -5.50 6.10
N LYS A 181 15.49 -5.66 6.41
CA LYS A 181 16.09 -5.05 7.59
C LYS A 181 15.97 -3.54 7.52
N ASN A 182 15.73 -2.93 8.68
CA ASN A 182 15.51 -1.48 8.85
C ASN A 182 14.19 -0.94 8.27
N HIS A 183 13.29 -1.81 7.78
CA HIS A 183 11.92 -1.45 7.43
C HIS A 183 10.95 -1.93 8.52
N GLU A 184 10.02 -1.06 8.95
CA GLU A 184 8.89 -1.50 9.76
C GLU A 184 7.80 -2.08 8.84
N ILE A 185 7.69 -3.41 8.82
CA ILE A 185 6.80 -4.13 7.91
C ILE A 185 5.61 -4.80 8.63
N ARG A 186 5.55 -4.77 9.96
CA ARG A 186 4.48 -5.45 10.70
C ARG A 186 3.14 -4.81 10.40
N ASN A 187 2.13 -5.65 10.15
CA ASN A 187 0.76 -5.24 9.81
C ASN A 187 0.70 -4.30 8.58
N ARG A 188 1.60 -4.48 7.60
CA ARG A 188 1.61 -3.72 6.36
C ARG A 188 1.57 -4.64 5.14
N ALA A 189 1.00 -4.13 4.05
CA ALA A 189 1.24 -4.69 2.73
C ALA A 189 2.65 -4.32 2.27
N VAL A 190 3.45 -5.30 1.86
CA VAL A 190 4.82 -5.08 1.39
C VAL A 190 4.84 -5.24 -0.12
N LEU A 191 5.04 -4.12 -0.83
CA LEU A 191 5.24 -4.12 -2.28
C LEU A 191 6.74 -4.13 -2.58
N ILE A 192 7.22 -5.20 -3.22
CA ILE A 192 8.62 -5.32 -3.62
C ILE A 192 8.75 -4.85 -5.07
N HIS A 193 9.34 -3.67 -5.25
CA HIS A 193 9.52 -3.09 -6.56
C HIS A 193 10.89 -3.46 -7.13
N THR A 194 10.88 -4.42 -8.06
CA THR A 194 12.09 -4.92 -8.72
C THR A 194 12.40 -4.23 -10.04
N GLY A 195 11.40 -3.60 -10.66
CA GLY A 195 11.47 -3.08 -12.03
C GLY A 195 11.28 -4.15 -13.12
N TRP A 196 10.95 -5.39 -12.75
CA TRP A 196 10.80 -6.50 -13.71
C TRP A 196 9.63 -6.32 -14.68
N ASP A 197 8.64 -5.52 -14.28
CA ASP A 197 7.48 -5.10 -15.09
C ASP A 197 7.88 -4.49 -16.45
N SER A 198 9.07 -3.90 -16.54
CA SER A 198 9.64 -3.41 -17.81
C SER A 198 9.84 -4.50 -18.87
N ASN A 199 9.84 -5.78 -18.48
CA ASN A 199 9.93 -6.91 -19.41
C ASN A 199 8.55 -7.48 -19.79
N TRP A 200 7.43 -6.92 -19.31
CA TRP A 200 6.08 -7.43 -19.57
C TRP A 200 5.82 -7.73 -21.06
N ASN A 201 5.14 -8.85 -21.33
CA ASN A 201 4.83 -9.32 -22.68
C ASN A 201 6.08 -9.50 -23.59
N THR A 202 7.21 -9.87 -23.00
CA THR A 202 8.41 -10.30 -23.73
C THR A 202 8.83 -11.69 -23.29
N GLU A 203 9.59 -12.40 -24.13
CA GLU A 203 10.13 -13.73 -23.79
C GLU A 203 10.91 -13.73 -22.47
N LYS A 204 11.62 -12.64 -22.19
CA LYS A 204 12.42 -12.48 -20.98
C LYS A 204 11.57 -12.43 -19.70
N TYR A 205 10.31 -11.98 -19.78
CA TYR A 205 9.45 -11.91 -18.60
C TYR A 205 9.30 -13.28 -17.90
N TYR A 206 9.29 -14.35 -18.69
CA TYR A 206 8.94 -15.71 -18.26
C TYR A 206 10.13 -16.52 -17.72
N GLU A 207 11.34 -15.96 -17.72
CA GLU A 207 12.56 -16.70 -17.41
C GLU A 207 13.48 -15.87 -16.53
N ASN A 208 14.13 -16.51 -15.55
CA ASN A 208 15.11 -15.88 -14.67
C ASN A 208 14.62 -14.58 -14.00
N HIS A 209 13.36 -14.55 -13.58
CA HIS A 209 12.76 -13.42 -12.85
C HIS A 209 13.22 -13.39 -11.39
N PRO A 210 13.15 -12.21 -10.72
CA PRO A 210 13.41 -12.11 -9.29
C PRO A 210 12.51 -13.04 -8.47
N TYR A 211 13.00 -13.48 -7.31
CA TYR A 211 12.28 -14.39 -6.43
C TYR A 211 12.58 -14.11 -4.95
N LEU A 212 11.60 -14.43 -4.11
CA LEU A 212 11.73 -14.39 -2.66
C LEU A 212 12.38 -15.68 -2.17
N THR A 213 13.34 -15.57 -1.23
CA THR A 213 13.86 -16.73 -0.52
C THR A 213 12.93 -17.17 0.60
N GLU A 214 13.12 -18.39 1.10
CA GLU A 214 12.46 -18.86 2.31
C GLU A 214 12.78 -17.97 3.53
N GLY A 215 14.02 -17.46 3.62
CA GLY A 215 14.45 -16.55 4.68
C GLY A 215 13.65 -15.25 4.66
N ALA A 216 13.46 -14.65 3.49
CA ALA A 216 12.62 -13.47 3.31
C ALA A 216 11.15 -13.72 3.70
N ALA A 217 10.60 -14.88 3.36
CA ALA A 217 9.21 -15.21 3.70
C ALA A 217 8.97 -15.47 5.20
N LYS A 218 10.02 -15.85 5.95
CA LYS A 218 9.96 -16.13 7.40
C LYS A 218 10.25 -14.91 8.28
N PHE A 219 10.88 -13.87 7.73
CA PHE A 219 11.29 -12.65 8.44
C PHE A 219 10.08 -11.81 8.86
#